data_AF-A0A6B3NMZ1-F1
#
_entry.id   AF-A0A6B3NMZ1-F1
#
_cell.length_a   1.000
_cell.length_b   1.000
_cell.length_c   1.000
_cell.angle_alpha   90.00
_cell.angle_beta   90.00
_cell.angle_gamma   90.00
#
_symmetry.space_group_name_H-M   'P 1'
#
loop_
_entity.id
_entity.type
_entity.pdbx_description
1 polymer ?
#
loop_
_entity_poly.entity_id
_entity_poly.type
_entity_poly.pdbx_seq_one_letter_code
_entity_poly.pdbx_strand_id
1 'polypeptide(L)'
;MKFQQAELYQRIQAFSLDEIDADFPFSKRLARDNRWSINYTQRVIDEYKKFAFLAVVAGHIVTPSEQIDQVWHMHLIYTQSYWGEFCPKVLQIQLDHSPTRGGSDEDRTFKGWYNKTLASYKYFFGYTPPADIWPPTQIRFGRDLHVVRVNTQQNWIIPKPSLELVYKLSLKRKSILVLLCLLGLKVTGCEPLLSQNIKNQFNFSGLKFFTFYILIAIAIISFAYTLRGSGGYSGG
;
A
#
# COMPACT_ATOMS: atom_id res chain seq x y z
N MET A 1 -17.67 -27.15 -11.97
CA MET A 1 -16.26 -27.54 -11.80
C MET A 1 -16.13 -29.04 -12.10
N LYS A 2 -15.10 -29.47 -12.84
CA LYS A 2 -14.85 -30.91 -13.12
C LYS A 2 -14.39 -31.63 -11.85
N PHE A 3 -14.54 -32.95 -11.76
CA PHE A 3 -14.15 -33.75 -10.58
C PHE A 3 -12.69 -33.54 -10.15
N GLN A 4 -11.74 -33.62 -11.10
CA GLN A 4 -10.31 -33.38 -10.83
C GLN A 4 -10.03 -31.96 -10.29
N GLN A 5 -10.80 -30.96 -10.76
CA GLN A 5 -10.69 -29.58 -10.27
C GLN A 5 -11.22 -29.47 -8.83
N ALA A 6 -12.27 -30.23 -8.47
CA ALA A 6 -12.77 -30.32 -7.10
C ALA A 6 -11.76 -30.94 -6.14
N GLU A 7 -11.11 -32.03 -6.53
CA GLU A 7 -10.06 -32.66 -5.73
C GLU A 7 -8.86 -31.73 -5.53
N LEU A 8 -8.39 -31.07 -6.59
CA LEU A 8 -7.30 -30.08 -6.50
C LEU A 8 -7.67 -28.97 -5.51
N TYR A 9 -8.87 -28.41 -5.66
CA TYR A 9 -9.33 -27.34 -4.79
C TYR A 9 -9.40 -27.79 -3.32
N GLN A 10 -9.92 -29.00 -3.06
CA GLN A 10 -9.97 -29.55 -1.71
C GLN A 10 -8.59 -29.72 -1.09
N ARG A 11 -7.62 -30.26 -1.83
CA ARG A 11 -6.23 -30.39 -1.35
C ARG A 11 -5.61 -29.03 -1.02
N ILE A 12 -5.81 -28.04 -1.88
CA ILE A 12 -5.32 -26.67 -1.65
C ILE A 12 -5.97 -26.06 -0.40
N GLN A 13 -7.28 -26.22 -0.22
CA GLN A 13 -7.97 -25.69 0.95
C GLN A 13 -7.52 -26.35 2.25
N ALA A 14 -7.27 -27.67 2.23
CA ALA A 14 -6.80 -28.44 3.37
C ALA A 14 -5.35 -28.14 3.77
N PHE A 15 -4.53 -27.65 2.84
CA PHE A 15 -3.13 -27.32 3.12
C PHE A 15 -3.00 -26.15 4.11
N SER A 16 -2.28 -26.34 5.21
CA SER A 16 -1.94 -25.26 6.14
C SER A 16 -0.59 -24.65 5.78
N LEU A 17 -0.53 -23.31 5.71
CA LEU A 17 0.75 -22.59 5.65
C LEU A 17 1.38 -22.42 7.03
N ASP A 18 0.57 -22.52 8.09
CA ASP A 18 1.01 -22.42 9.46
C ASP A 18 1.37 -23.81 10.00
N GLU A 19 2.51 -23.88 10.68
CA GLU A 19 2.88 -25.01 11.52
C GLU A 19 2.22 -24.86 12.89
N ILE A 20 1.61 -25.93 13.39
CA ILE A 20 0.77 -25.93 14.61
C ILE A 20 1.56 -25.50 15.85
N ASP A 21 2.83 -25.91 15.95
CA ASP A 21 3.67 -25.71 17.13
C ASP A 21 4.66 -24.55 16.98
N ALA A 22 4.53 -23.74 15.93
CA ALA A 22 5.41 -22.60 15.72
C ALA A 22 4.97 -21.40 16.58
N ASP A 23 5.88 -20.89 17.42
CA ASP A 23 5.66 -19.64 18.18
C ASP A 23 5.36 -18.45 17.24
N PHE A 24 6.02 -18.46 16.07
CA PHE A 24 5.91 -17.43 15.04
C PHE A 24 5.63 -18.05 13.65
N PRO A 25 4.38 -18.48 13.41
CA PRO A 25 3.99 -19.17 12.18
C PRO A 25 3.91 -18.21 10.99
N PHE A 26 3.72 -18.78 9.81
CA PHE A 26 3.68 -18.07 8.53
C PHE A 26 2.74 -16.86 8.55
N SER A 27 1.51 -17.03 9.04
CA SER A 27 0.49 -15.98 9.12
C SER A 27 0.89 -14.83 10.03
N LYS A 28 1.51 -15.10 11.20
CA LYS A 28 2.01 -14.02 12.09
C LYS A 28 3.16 -13.26 11.43
N ARG A 29 4.06 -13.95 10.72
CA ARG A 29 5.13 -13.29 9.96
C ARG A 29 4.57 -12.42 8.84
N LEU A 30 3.64 -12.96 8.05
CA LEU A 30 2.97 -12.25 6.97
C LEU A 30 2.26 -10.99 7.45
N ALA A 31 1.53 -11.08 8.56
CA ALA A 31 0.88 -9.94 9.18
C ALA A 31 1.88 -8.87 9.61
N ARG A 32 2.97 -9.26 10.30
CA ARG A 32 4.00 -8.34 10.78
C ARG A 32 4.70 -7.62 9.64
N ASP A 33 5.17 -8.37 8.64
CA ASP A 33 6.02 -7.86 7.57
C ASP A 33 5.25 -6.91 6.63
N ASN A 34 3.93 -7.10 6.51
CA ASN A 34 3.05 -6.24 5.70
C ASN A 34 2.24 -5.22 6.52
N ARG A 35 2.39 -5.20 7.86
CA ARG A 35 1.57 -4.40 8.78
C ARG A 35 0.06 -4.65 8.62
N TRP A 36 -0.32 -5.88 8.32
CA TRP A 36 -1.72 -6.30 8.20
C TRP A 36 -2.31 -6.72 9.54
N SER A 37 -3.63 -6.57 9.68
CA SER A 37 -4.36 -7.19 10.79
C SER A 37 -4.43 -8.71 10.59
N ILE A 38 -4.49 -9.48 11.67
CA ILE A 38 -4.57 -10.95 11.60
C ILE A 38 -5.77 -11.41 10.76
N ASN A 39 -6.93 -10.77 10.91
CA ASN A 39 -8.12 -11.10 10.12
C ASN A 39 -7.90 -10.86 8.62
N TYR A 40 -7.32 -9.71 8.25
CA TYR A 40 -7.02 -9.41 6.85
C TYR A 40 -6.01 -10.41 6.29
N THR A 41 -4.95 -10.72 7.04
CA THR A 41 -3.95 -11.72 6.64
C THR A 41 -4.58 -13.07 6.33
N GLN A 42 -5.50 -13.56 7.17
CA GLN A 42 -6.19 -14.83 6.91
C GLN A 42 -7.00 -14.77 5.60
N ARG A 43 -7.74 -13.69 5.37
CA ARG A 43 -8.49 -13.50 4.12
C ARG A 43 -7.56 -13.52 2.91
N VAL A 44 -6.39 -12.87 2.98
CA VAL A 44 -5.43 -12.87 1.86
C VAL A 44 -4.84 -14.26 1.65
N ILE A 45 -4.58 -15.03 2.70
CA ILE A 45 -4.15 -16.45 2.60
C ILE A 45 -5.21 -17.29 1.89
N ASP A 46 -6.49 -17.12 2.24
CA ASP A 46 -7.59 -17.85 1.61
C ASP A 46 -7.73 -17.49 0.12
N GLU A 47 -7.53 -16.21 -0.22
CA GLU A 47 -7.49 -15.76 -1.62
C GLU A 47 -6.24 -16.25 -2.36
N TYR A 48 -5.10 -16.40 -1.70
CA TYR A 48 -3.88 -16.97 -2.28
C TYR A 48 -4.09 -18.43 -2.67
N LYS A 49 -4.79 -19.20 -1.84
CA LYS A 49 -5.22 -20.57 -2.17
C LYS A 49 -6.10 -20.61 -3.42
N LYS A 50 -7.04 -19.66 -3.57
CA LYS A 50 -7.86 -19.54 -4.80
C LYS A 50 -7.00 -19.16 -6.01
N PHE A 51 -6.03 -18.28 -5.86
CA PHE A 51 -5.07 -17.94 -6.92
C PHE A 51 -4.25 -19.16 -7.35
N ALA A 52 -3.72 -19.94 -6.41
CA ALA A 52 -2.97 -21.16 -6.71
C ALA A 52 -3.83 -22.17 -7.48
N PHE A 53 -5.12 -22.31 -7.13
CA PHE A 53 -6.06 -23.10 -7.91
C PHE A 53 -6.20 -22.56 -9.35
N LEU A 54 -6.46 -21.26 -9.51
CA LEU A 54 -6.58 -20.63 -10.84
C LEU A 54 -5.31 -20.81 -11.68
N ALA A 55 -4.13 -20.73 -11.07
CA ALA A 55 -2.86 -20.92 -11.77
C ALA A 55 -2.73 -22.29 -12.44
N VAL A 56 -3.39 -23.32 -11.90
CA VAL A 56 -3.40 -24.66 -12.48
C VAL A 56 -4.52 -24.83 -13.51
N VAL A 57 -5.71 -24.29 -13.25
CA VAL A 57 -6.91 -24.65 -14.03
C VAL A 57 -7.33 -23.66 -15.11
N ALA A 58 -6.84 -22.41 -15.06
CA ALA A 58 -7.34 -21.34 -15.94
C ALA A 58 -6.92 -21.51 -17.42
N GLY A 59 -5.91 -22.33 -17.71
CA GLY A 59 -5.43 -22.57 -19.08
C GLY A 59 -4.70 -21.37 -19.71
N HIS A 60 -4.37 -20.36 -18.91
CA HIS A 60 -3.59 -19.20 -19.31
C HIS A 60 -2.71 -18.74 -18.14
N ILE A 61 -1.71 -17.90 -18.42
CA ILE A 61 -0.91 -17.24 -17.37
C ILE A 61 -1.84 -16.38 -16.51
N VAL A 62 -1.83 -16.63 -15.19
CA VAL A 62 -2.54 -15.81 -14.21
C VAL A 62 -1.59 -14.80 -13.57
N THR A 63 -2.14 -13.65 -13.18
CA THR A 63 -1.37 -12.58 -12.54
C THR A 63 -2.00 -12.26 -11.19
N PRO A 64 -1.24 -12.28 -10.08
CA PRO A 64 -1.78 -12.01 -8.76
C PRO A 64 -2.02 -10.50 -8.54
N SER A 65 -2.86 -10.17 -7.57
CA SER A 65 -2.83 -8.83 -6.98
C SER A 65 -1.58 -8.65 -6.13
N GLU A 66 -1.28 -7.41 -5.69
CA GLU A 66 -0.11 -7.15 -4.86
C GLU A 66 -0.16 -7.94 -3.55
N GLN A 67 -1.34 -8.01 -2.94
CA GLN A 67 -1.57 -8.71 -1.68
C GLN A 67 -1.28 -10.22 -1.81
N ILE A 68 -1.75 -10.81 -2.91
CA ILE A 68 -1.55 -12.24 -3.20
C ILE A 68 -0.09 -12.53 -3.54
N ASP A 69 0.56 -11.61 -4.25
CA ASP A 69 1.98 -11.70 -4.58
C ASP A 69 2.85 -11.65 -3.31
N GLN A 70 2.50 -10.85 -2.29
CA GLN A 70 3.19 -10.87 -0.99
C GLN A 70 3.09 -12.23 -0.28
N VAL A 71 1.92 -12.90 -0.34
CA VAL A 71 1.78 -14.27 0.20
C VAL A 71 2.63 -15.25 -0.59
N TRP A 72 2.59 -15.16 -1.92
CA TRP A 72 3.33 -16.06 -2.79
C TRP A 72 4.84 -15.91 -2.63
N HIS A 73 5.35 -14.68 -2.59
CA HIS A 73 6.74 -14.37 -2.29
C HIS A 73 7.19 -14.94 -0.93
N MET A 74 6.37 -14.78 0.11
CA MET A 74 6.65 -15.39 1.41
C MET A 74 6.65 -16.92 1.30
N HIS A 75 5.69 -17.52 0.61
CA HIS A 75 5.63 -18.98 0.52
C HIS A 75 6.85 -19.55 -0.22
N LEU A 76 7.32 -18.88 -1.28
CA LEU A 76 8.54 -19.28 -2.02
C LEU A 76 9.78 -19.38 -1.12
N ILE A 77 9.92 -18.50 -0.11
CA ILE A 77 11.06 -18.55 0.83
C ILE A 77 10.89 -19.60 1.94
N TYR A 78 9.67 -20.11 2.18
CA TYR A 78 9.44 -21.30 3.00
C TYR A 78 9.65 -22.55 2.13
N THR A 79 10.90 -22.75 1.71
CA THR A 79 11.26 -23.67 0.63
C THR A 79 10.80 -25.10 0.86
N GLN A 80 10.86 -25.60 2.09
CA GLN A 80 10.34 -26.93 2.44
C GLN A 80 8.82 -27.01 2.24
N SER A 81 8.07 -26.04 2.75
CA SER A 81 6.62 -25.95 2.56
C SER A 81 6.26 -25.83 1.08
N TYR A 82 6.90 -24.94 0.33
CA TYR A 82 6.52 -24.67 -1.05
C TYR A 82 7.02 -25.74 -2.03
N TRP A 83 8.32 -25.97 -2.08
CA TRP A 83 8.95 -26.87 -3.05
C TRP A 83 8.92 -28.33 -2.61
N GLY A 84 8.95 -28.59 -1.29
CA GLY A 84 8.91 -29.95 -0.74
C GLY A 84 7.50 -30.52 -0.58
N GLU A 85 6.49 -29.67 -0.35
CA GLU A 85 5.14 -30.13 -0.04
C GLU A 85 4.08 -29.58 -0.98
N PHE A 86 3.91 -28.26 -1.05
CA PHE A 86 2.80 -27.62 -1.75
C PHE A 86 2.82 -27.93 -3.26
N CYS A 87 3.92 -27.66 -3.95
CA CYS A 87 4.03 -27.94 -5.38
C CYS A 87 3.91 -29.45 -5.71
N PRO A 88 4.74 -30.36 -5.14
CA PRO A 88 4.72 -31.76 -5.56
C PRO A 88 3.53 -32.56 -5.00
N LYS A 89 3.07 -32.29 -3.77
CA LYS A 89 2.04 -33.09 -3.09
C LYS A 89 0.64 -32.50 -3.21
N VAL A 90 0.50 -31.17 -3.19
CA VAL A 90 -0.81 -30.48 -3.21
C VAL A 90 -1.21 -30.11 -4.63
N LEU A 91 -0.40 -29.29 -5.31
CA LEU A 91 -0.65 -28.83 -6.67
C LEU A 91 -0.40 -29.92 -7.71
N GLN A 92 0.58 -30.79 -7.45
CA GLN A 92 1.09 -31.82 -8.38
C GLN A 92 1.62 -31.25 -9.70
N ILE A 93 2.03 -29.97 -9.66
CA ILE A 93 2.67 -29.26 -10.76
C ILE A 93 3.66 -28.25 -10.15
N GLN A 94 4.73 -27.99 -10.88
CA GLN A 94 5.65 -26.92 -10.54
C GLN A 94 5.03 -25.57 -10.87
N LEU A 95 4.83 -24.74 -9.86
CA LEU A 95 4.35 -23.37 -10.03
C LEU A 95 5.52 -22.41 -9.81
N ASP A 96 6.16 -21.98 -10.90
CA ASP A 96 7.29 -21.07 -10.84
C ASP A 96 6.85 -19.61 -10.76
N HIS A 97 7.59 -18.81 -9.99
CA HIS A 97 7.47 -17.36 -9.99
C HIS A 97 8.61 -16.78 -10.82
N SER A 98 8.30 -15.79 -11.66
CA SER A 98 9.31 -15.11 -12.48
C SER A 98 9.14 -13.59 -12.35
N PRO A 99 10.23 -12.86 -12.11
CA PRO A 99 10.18 -11.41 -12.08
C PRO A 99 9.82 -10.84 -13.46
N THR A 100 9.15 -9.69 -13.48
CA THR A 100 8.96 -8.90 -14.71
C THR A 100 10.32 -8.46 -15.25
N ARG A 101 10.45 -8.45 -16.59
CA ARG A 101 11.62 -7.93 -17.30
C ARG A 101 11.56 -6.41 -17.48
N GLY A 102 10.40 -5.81 -17.23
CA GLY A 102 10.11 -4.39 -17.37
C GLY A 102 9.81 -3.99 -18.82
N GLY A 103 9.16 -2.84 -18.98
CA GLY A 103 8.88 -2.23 -20.27
C GLY A 103 7.38 -2.10 -20.56
N SER A 104 7.02 -1.12 -21.40
CA SER A 104 5.62 -0.76 -21.68
C SER A 104 4.80 -1.88 -22.31
N ASP A 105 5.43 -2.77 -23.08
CA ASP A 105 4.77 -3.90 -23.71
C ASP A 105 4.46 -5.02 -22.71
N GLU A 106 5.36 -5.26 -21.76
CA GLU A 106 5.14 -6.22 -20.68
C GLU A 106 4.07 -5.71 -19.71
N ASP A 107 4.08 -4.41 -19.40
CA ASP A 107 3.05 -3.76 -18.58
C ASP A 107 1.65 -3.93 -19.18
N ARG A 108 1.52 -3.73 -20.49
CA ARG A 108 0.23 -3.94 -21.20
C ARG A 108 -0.19 -5.40 -21.12
N THR A 109 0.76 -6.31 -21.27
CA THR A 109 0.52 -7.76 -21.20
C THR A 109 0.05 -8.18 -19.81
N PHE A 110 0.72 -7.76 -18.74
CA PHE A 110 0.33 -8.06 -17.36
C PHE A 110 -1.03 -7.48 -16.98
N LYS A 111 -1.36 -6.26 -17.43
CA LYS A 111 -2.72 -5.70 -17.26
C LYS A 111 -3.78 -6.59 -17.92
N GLY A 112 -3.48 -7.12 -19.11
CA GLY A 112 -4.34 -8.07 -19.81
C GLY A 112 -4.51 -9.39 -19.06
N TRP A 113 -3.41 -9.99 -18.59
CA TRP A 113 -3.44 -11.25 -17.83
C TRP A 113 -4.13 -11.11 -16.48
N TYR A 114 -3.96 -9.98 -15.78
CA TYR A 114 -4.67 -9.70 -14.55
C TYR A 114 -6.18 -9.60 -14.76
N ASN A 115 -6.64 -8.88 -15.81
CA ASN A 115 -8.06 -8.86 -16.17
C ASN A 115 -8.62 -10.26 -16.48
N LYS A 116 -7.85 -11.08 -17.22
CA LYS A 116 -8.21 -12.49 -17.47
C LYS A 116 -8.26 -13.30 -16.18
N THR A 117 -7.36 -13.04 -15.24
CA THR A 117 -7.35 -13.69 -13.91
C THR A 117 -8.61 -13.36 -13.13
N LEU A 118 -9.04 -12.10 -13.09
CA LEU A 118 -10.29 -11.68 -12.45
C LEU A 118 -11.53 -12.32 -13.13
N ALA A 119 -11.50 -12.44 -14.46
CA ALA A 119 -12.57 -13.13 -15.20
C ALA A 119 -12.61 -14.62 -14.87
N SER A 120 -11.46 -15.30 -14.83
CA SER A 120 -11.33 -16.70 -14.44
C SER A 120 -11.78 -16.91 -12.99
N TYR A 121 -11.44 -16.00 -12.07
CA TYR A 121 -11.96 -16.02 -10.70
C TYR A 121 -13.49 -16.05 -10.69
N LYS A 122 -14.13 -15.10 -11.37
CA LYS A 122 -15.60 -15.02 -11.44
C LYS A 122 -16.20 -16.27 -12.08
N TYR A 123 -15.56 -16.82 -13.11
CA TYR A 123 -16.01 -18.03 -13.78
C TYR A 123 -15.96 -19.26 -12.86
N PHE A 124 -14.86 -19.49 -12.15
CA PHE A 124 -14.68 -20.67 -11.31
C PHE A 124 -15.44 -20.59 -9.97
N PHE A 125 -15.53 -19.40 -9.37
CA PHE A 125 -16.12 -19.24 -8.03
C PHE A 125 -17.55 -18.68 -8.04
N GLY A 126 -18.03 -18.14 -9.17
CA GLY A 126 -19.40 -17.65 -9.33
C GLY A 126 -19.66 -16.26 -8.76
N TYR A 127 -18.66 -15.60 -8.17
CA TYR A 127 -18.75 -14.25 -7.61
C TYR A 127 -17.49 -13.43 -7.93
N THR A 128 -17.62 -12.11 -7.84
CA THR A 128 -16.47 -11.21 -8.00
C THR A 128 -15.57 -11.27 -6.77
N PRO A 129 -14.24 -11.29 -6.95
CA PRO A 129 -13.32 -11.35 -5.83
C PRO A 129 -13.42 -10.09 -4.93
N PRO A 130 -13.04 -10.18 -3.65
CA PRO A 130 -13.08 -9.05 -2.72
C PRO A 130 -12.14 -7.93 -3.16
N ALA A 131 -12.67 -6.73 -3.42
CA ALA A 131 -11.95 -5.63 -4.04
C ALA A 131 -10.81 -5.02 -3.19
N ASP A 132 -10.81 -5.27 -1.88
CA ASP A 132 -9.72 -4.89 -0.97
C ASP A 132 -8.52 -5.83 -1.02
N ILE A 133 -8.64 -6.99 -1.70
CA ILE A 133 -7.56 -7.96 -1.94
C ILE A 133 -7.28 -8.09 -3.44
N TRP A 134 -8.32 -8.01 -4.27
CA TRP A 134 -8.26 -8.05 -5.73
C TRP A 134 -8.76 -6.73 -6.31
N PRO A 135 -7.96 -5.67 -6.20
CA PRO A 135 -8.39 -4.36 -6.65
C PRO A 135 -8.51 -4.33 -8.18
N PRO A 136 -9.29 -3.38 -8.73
CA PRO A 136 -9.32 -3.11 -10.15
C PRO A 136 -7.92 -2.88 -10.75
N THR A 137 -7.76 -3.21 -12.03
CA THR A 137 -6.46 -3.17 -12.76
C THR A 137 -5.76 -1.83 -12.66
N GLN A 138 -6.50 -0.72 -12.70
CA GLN A 138 -5.96 0.64 -12.55
C GLN A 138 -5.37 0.92 -11.15
N ILE A 139 -5.84 0.22 -10.12
CA ILE A 139 -5.29 0.31 -8.76
C ILE A 139 -4.07 -0.60 -8.65
N ARG A 140 -4.20 -1.86 -9.07
CA ARG A 140 -3.12 -2.88 -9.05
C ARG A 140 -1.84 -2.43 -9.76
N PHE A 141 -1.99 -1.84 -10.95
CA PHE A 141 -0.89 -1.33 -11.78
C PHE A 141 -0.75 0.19 -11.73
N GLY A 142 -1.28 0.82 -10.68
CA GLY A 142 -1.16 2.24 -10.42
C GLY A 142 -0.63 2.45 -9.02
N ARG A 143 -1.52 2.80 -8.08
CA ARG A 143 -1.13 3.09 -6.69
C ARG A 143 -0.39 1.95 -5.99
N ASP A 144 -0.73 0.69 -6.30
CA ASP A 144 -0.17 -0.47 -5.62
C ASP A 144 1.26 -0.81 -6.08
N LEU A 145 1.76 -0.18 -7.15
CA LEU A 145 3.17 -0.30 -7.55
C LEU A 145 4.09 0.66 -6.78
N HIS A 146 3.53 1.66 -6.10
CA HIS A 146 4.30 2.70 -5.41
C HIS A 146 4.57 2.33 -3.94
N VAL A 147 5.14 1.14 -3.73
CA VAL A 147 5.47 0.61 -2.40
C VAL A 147 6.99 0.49 -2.25
N VAL A 148 7.49 0.90 -1.09
CA VAL A 148 8.90 0.75 -0.71
C VAL A 148 8.99 0.28 0.73
N ARG A 149 9.97 -0.58 1.03
CA ARG A 149 10.26 -0.97 2.41
C ARG A 149 11.03 0.17 3.09
N VAL A 150 10.55 0.62 4.24
CA VAL A 150 11.15 1.71 5.02
C VAL A 150 11.33 1.29 6.48
N ASN A 151 12.42 1.74 7.10
CA ASN A 151 12.64 1.53 8.53
C ASN A 151 11.84 2.58 9.33
N THR A 152 10.83 2.13 10.09
CA THR A 152 9.94 3.02 10.86
C THR A 152 10.55 3.55 12.17
N GLN A 153 11.70 3.04 12.61
CA GLN A 153 12.45 3.64 13.73
C GLN A 153 13.24 4.88 13.26
N GLN A 154 13.63 4.91 11.98
CA GLN A 154 14.43 5.97 11.38
C GLN A 154 13.59 6.96 10.55
N ASN A 155 12.39 6.56 10.10
CA ASN A 155 11.56 7.34 9.20
C ASN A 155 10.12 7.43 9.73
N TRP A 156 9.52 8.61 9.61
CA TRP A 156 8.09 8.80 9.87
C TRP A 156 7.27 8.52 8.61
N ILE A 157 6.19 7.75 8.74
CA ILE A 157 5.22 7.50 7.66
C ILE A 157 3.95 8.28 7.98
N ILE A 158 3.78 9.43 7.31
CA ILE A 158 2.61 10.29 7.49
C ILE A 158 1.73 10.15 6.24
N PRO A 159 0.44 9.77 6.37
CA PRO A 159 -0.48 9.74 5.25
C PRO A 159 -0.55 11.09 4.55
N LYS A 160 -0.57 11.09 3.21
CA LYS A 160 -0.78 12.33 2.44
C LYS A 160 -2.14 12.92 2.82
N PRO A 161 -2.26 14.24 3.06
CA PRO A 161 -3.53 14.86 3.39
C PRO A 161 -4.52 14.67 2.23
N SER A 162 -5.73 14.18 2.52
CA SER A 162 -6.77 14.09 1.51
C SER A 162 -7.48 15.43 1.38
N LEU A 163 -7.34 16.07 0.22
CA LEU A 163 -8.00 17.35 -0.10
C LEU A 163 -9.53 17.22 -0.03
N GLU A 164 -10.08 16.02 -0.27
CA GLU A 164 -11.50 15.72 -0.09
C GLU A 164 -11.99 15.99 1.33
N LEU A 165 -11.20 15.62 2.35
CA LEU A 165 -11.56 15.84 3.74
C LEU A 165 -11.61 17.33 4.06
N VAL A 166 -10.65 18.10 3.54
CA VAL A 166 -10.58 19.56 3.68
C VAL A 166 -11.75 20.26 2.98
N TYR A 167 -12.12 19.78 1.78
CA TYR A 167 -13.24 20.35 1.02
C TYR A 167 -14.60 20.03 1.67
N LYS A 168 -14.75 18.84 2.28
CA LYS A 168 -15.95 18.41 3.03
C LYS A 168 -16.10 19.07 4.41
N LEU A 169 -15.08 19.75 4.93
CA LEU A 169 -15.25 20.55 6.15
C LEU A 169 -16.30 21.65 5.93
N SER A 170 -17.27 21.75 6.85
CA SER A 170 -18.25 22.84 6.89
C SER A 170 -17.57 24.21 6.80
N LEU A 171 -18.23 25.19 6.16
CA LEU A 171 -17.76 26.58 6.07
C LEU A 171 -17.29 27.11 7.44
N LYS A 172 -18.00 26.79 8.53
CA LYS A 172 -17.63 27.18 9.90
C LYS A 172 -16.26 26.62 10.33
N ARG A 173 -15.94 25.38 9.99
CA ARG A 173 -14.65 24.75 10.31
C ARG A 173 -13.51 25.31 9.43
N LYS A 174 -13.80 25.65 8.18
CA LYS A 174 -12.87 26.37 7.29
C LYS A 174 -12.56 27.77 7.85
N SER A 175 -13.58 28.50 8.30
CA SER A 175 -13.42 29.82 8.93
C SER A 175 -12.61 29.74 10.23
N ILE A 176 -12.80 28.71 11.05
CA ILE A 176 -12.00 28.50 12.28
C ILE A 176 -10.53 28.23 11.95
N LEU A 177 -10.23 27.38 10.97
CA LEU A 177 -8.85 27.12 10.52
C LEU A 177 -8.17 28.38 9.99
N VAL A 178 -8.87 29.17 9.18
CA VAL A 178 -8.37 30.46 8.67
C VAL A 178 -8.16 31.45 9.83
N LEU A 179 -9.10 31.53 10.78
CA LEU A 179 -9.00 32.40 11.95
C LEU A 179 -7.81 31.99 12.84
N LEU A 180 -7.58 30.70 13.07
CA LEU A 180 -6.43 30.19 13.83
C LEU A 180 -5.09 30.49 13.12
N CYS A 181 -5.03 30.35 11.79
CA CYS A 181 -3.86 30.75 11.01
C CYS A 181 -3.60 32.27 11.09
N LEU A 182 -4.65 33.09 10.96
CA LEU A 182 -4.56 34.56 11.05
C LEU A 182 -4.20 35.04 12.47
N LEU A 183 -4.73 34.38 13.51
CA LEU A 183 -4.35 34.63 14.90
C LEU A 183 -2.87 34.27 15.14
N GLY A 184 -2.40 33.15 14.58
CA GLY A 184 -0.98 32.78 14.61
C GLY A 184 -0.07 33.83 13.94
N LEU A 185 -0.52 34.44 12.84
CA LEU A 185 0.19 35.52 12.13
C LEU A 185 0.17 36.86 12.89
N LYS A 186 -0.89 37.17 13.66
CA LYS A 186 -0.97 38.43 14.43
C LYS A 186 -0.13 38.42 15.70
N VAL A 187 0.04 37.26 16.35
CA VAL A 187 0.87 37.14 17.56
C VAL A 187 2.36 37.46 17.29
N THR A 188 2.80 37.40 16.03
CA THR A 188 4.17 37.78 15.61
C THR A 188 4.33 39.21 15.11
N GLY A 189 3.26 40.02 15.04
CA GLY A 189 3.24 41.27 14.27
C GLY A 189 3.01 42.58 15.03
N CYS A 190 3.09 42.62 16.37
CA CYS A 190 2.89 43.86 17.12
C CYS A 190 3.98 44.11 18.17
N GLU A 191 5.00 44.87 17.77
CA GLU A 191 5.73 45.82 18.62
C GLU A 191 6.01 47.08 17.75
N PRO A 192 5.94 48.32 18.30
CA PRO A 192 6.13 49.55 17.55
C PRO A 192 7.59 49.73 17.12
N LEU A 193 7.75 50.10 15.85
CA LEU A 193 9.01 50.36 15.15
C LEU A 193 9.65 51.69 15.57
N LEU A 194 9.95 51.94 16.85
CA LEU A 194 10.80 53.06 17.26
C LEU A 194 11.61 52.68 18.51
N SER A 195 12.93 52.89 18.42
CA SER A 195 13.95 52.87 19.48
C SER A 195 14.70 51.54 19.74
N GLN A 196 15.96 51.56 19.27
CA GLN A 196 17.18 50.99 19.86
C GLN A 196 17.76 49.65 19.39
N ASN A 197 18.99 49.80 18.86
CA ASN A 197 20.17 48.93 18.95
C ASN A 197 20.09 47.56 18.26
N ILE A 198 20.97 47.34 17.28
CA ILE A 198 21.13 46.06 16.56
C ILE A 198 21.76 45.03 17.52
N LYS A 199 20.97 44.51 18.46
CA LYS A 199 21.21 43.23 19.11
C LYS A 199 20.63 42.14 18.23
N ASN A 200 21.35 41.02 18.13
CA ASN A 200 21.03 39.86 17.31
C ASN A 200 19.52 39.62 17.18
N GLN A 201 18.98 39.94 16.00
CA GLN A 201 17.54 40.00 15.71
C GLN A 201 16.85 38.63 15.78
N PHE A 202 17.63 37.55 15.97
CA PHE A 202 17.16 36.17 16.08
C PHE A 202 17.38 35.54 17.45
N ASN A 203 17.73 36.33 18.48
CA ASN A 203 17.88 35.83 19.85
C ASN A 203 16.52 35.68 20.54
N PHE A 204 15.65 34.85 19.97
CA PHE A 204 14.36 34.51 20.56
C PHE A 204 14.54 33.45 21.64
N SER A 205 13.89 33.64 22.79
CA SER A 205 13.82 32.63 23.85
C SER A 205 12.35 32.26 24.15
N GLY A 206 12.14 31.05 24.64
CA GLY A 206 10.82 30.57 25.03
C GLY A 206 9.83 30.48 23.87
N LEU A 207 8.57 30.85 24.12
CA LEU A 207 7.47 30.67 23.16
C LEU A 207 7.67 31.43 21.84
N LYS A 208 8.36 32.57 21.87
CA LYS A 208 8.66 33.40 20.68
C LYS A 208 9.61 32.69 19.71
N PHE A 209 10.52 31.86 20.22
CA PHE A 209 11.37 31.01 19.38
C PHE A 209 10.51 29.99 18.64
N PHE A 210 9.70 29.24 19.39
CA PHE A 210 8.86 28.19 18.79
C PHE A 210 7.88 28.73 17.76
N THR A 211 7.19 29.84 18.04
CA THR A 211 6.24 30.42 17.08
C THR A 211 6.92 30.90 15.80
N PHE A 212 8.06 31.58 15.91
CA PHE A 212 8.82 32.06 14.75
C PHE A 212 9.27 30.91 13.85
N TYR A 213 9.91 29.88 14.41
CA TYR A 213 10.41 28.75 13.63
C TYR A 213 9.28 27.84 13.10
N ILE A 214 8.15 27.74 13.79
CA ILE A 214 6.97 27.03 13.28
C ILE A 214 6.37 27.76 12.07
N LEU A 215 6.28 29.09 12.09
CA LEU A 215 5.77 29.86 10.96
C LEU A 215 6.71 29.77 9.74
N ILE A 216 8.03 29.81 9.98
CA ILE A 216 9.02 29.54 8.92
C ILE A 216 8.86 28.13 8.36
N ALA A 217 8.69 27.12 9.21
CA ALA A 217 8.48 25.75 8.77
C ALA A 217 7.21 25.63 7.92
N ILE A 218 6.10 26.26 8.33
CA ILE A 218 4.87 26.30 7.55
C ILE A 218 5.09 27.00 6.21
N ALA A 219 5.78 28.15 6.18
CA ALA A 219 6.07 28.88 4.95
C ALA A 219 6.94 28.07 3.98
N ILE A 220 7.98 27.40 4.47
CA ILE A 220 8.85 26.51 3.69
C ILE A 220 8.04 25.34 3.13
N ILE A 221 7.20 24.71 3.95
CA ILE A 221 6.35 23.60 3.52
C ILE A 221 5.37 24.07 2.44
N SER A 222 4.69 25.20 2.63
CA SER A 222 3.78 25.79 1.65
C SER A 222 4.49 26.14 0.34
N PHE A 223 5.69 26.71 0.41
CA PHE A 223 6.51 27.04 -0.76
C PHE A 223 6.97 25.78 -1.51
N ALA A 224 7.39 24.74 -0.78
CA ALA A 224 7.73 23.45 -1.36
C ALA A 224 6.52 22.81 -2.06
N TYR A 225 5.31 22.96 -1.51
CA TYR A 225 4.08 22.53 -2.18
C TYR A 225 3.78 23.31 -3.46
N THR A 226 4.02 24.62 -3.49
CA THR A 226 3.82 25.42 -4.71
C THR A 226 4.79 25.07 -5.82
N LEU A 227 6.08 24.85 -5.49
CA LEU A 227 7.08 24.44 -6.47
C LEU A 227 6.83 23.03 -7.03
N ARG A 228 6.24 22.16 -6.23
CA ARG A 228 5.85 20.81 -6.67
C ARG A 228 4.60 20.81 -7.55
N GLY A 229 3.78 21.87 -7.49
CA GLY A 229 2.61 22.09 -8.35
C GLY A 229 2.94 22.67 -9.73
N SER A 230 4.11 23.28 -9.91
CA SER A 230 4.55 23.88 -11.19
C SER A 230 5.38 22.93 -12.08
N GLY A 231 5.57 21.68 -11.68
CA GLY A 231 6.45 20.71 -12.36
C GLY A 231 5.77 19.68 -13.26
N GLY A 232 4.51 19.85 -13.65
CA GLY A 232 3.80 18.86 -14.46
C GLY A 232 2.75 19.46 -15.37
N TYR A 233 3.18 19.90 -16.56
CA TYR A 233 2.53 19.74 -17.87
C TYR A 233 3.25 20.63 -18.88
N SER A 234 4.20 20.05 -19.62
CA SER A 234 4.54 20.50 -20.97
C SER A 234 4.63 19.24 -21.82
N GLY A 235 3.52 18.91 -22.47
CA GLY A 235 3.48 17.93 -23.54
C GLY A 235 4.15 18.50 -24.79
N GLY A 236 5.00 17.67 -25.37
CA GLY A 236 5.61 17.73 -26.69
C GLY A 236 6.06 16.32 -27.00
#